data_AF-A0A533X6X3-F1
#
_entry.id   AF-A0A533X6X3-F1
#
_cell.length_a   1.000
_cell.length_b   1.000
_cell.length_c   1.000
_cell.angle_alpha   90.00
_cell.angle_beta   90.00
_cell.angle_gamma   90.00
#
_symmetry.space_group_name_H-M   'P 1'
#
loop_
_entity.id
_entity.type
_entity.pdbx_description
1 polymer ?
#
loop_
_entity_poly.entity_id
_entity_poly.type
_entity_poly.pdbx_seq_one_letter_code
_entity_poly.pdbx_strand_id
1 'polypeptide(L)'
;MRNTVLNRLTPQNRKTSIAALSILLSFIILSAAVPHAWTTTTTTFSGRAFVLSVTAPVVGTLTFADTGQLPPQGGERDATLLSVSTAQAQGIVLLSVTKGFDQTAESEASVAFVSLLPGTPNQVSADFVRSNTEATCNGVVGGSEIANLVVAGQNIVVTGQPNQTISIPGVLTLVINEQINSSSGGTNSITVNALHLTTVGGTEVIVSSAHSDITCAPPPPPPHVQKDFMTGGGYILNNGQHANFGFVAGFKPGRTSPDGQLTYLDHGTGMKVKGTVTSYSGSGSTRTFGGPAEVNGATGCNFSVTATDNGEPGKGRDTFSISIDCNGYTASGTLAGGNIKLHT
;
A
#
# COMPACT_ATOMS: atom_id res chain seq x y z
N MET A 1 19.88 27.00 -80.62
CA MET A 1 18.44 26.89 -80.98
C MET A 1 18.17 25.48 -81.47
N ARG A 2 17.13 24.84 -80.95
CA ARG A 2 16.47 23.58 -81.38
C ARG A 2 17.33 22.49 -82.03
N ASN A 3 17.35 21.30 -81.42
CA ASN A 3 17.39 20.08 -82.20
C ASN A 3 16.48 19.00 -81.61
N THR A 4 15.89 18.24 -82.52
CA THR A 4 14.62 17.54 -82.43
C THR A 4 14.87 16.05 -82.63
N VAL A 5 14.30 15.21 -81.75
CA VAL A 5 13.69 13.87 -81.98
C VAL A 5 14.48 12.78 -82.73
N LEU A 6 14.55 11.57 -82.15
CA LEU A 6 14.11 10.31 -82.79
C LEU A 6 14.05 9.10 -81.85
N ASN A 7 13.31 8.09 -82.30
CA ASN A 7 12.49 7.11 -81.60
C ASN A 7 13.18 5.84 -81.06
N ARG A 8 12.44 5.21 -80.13
CA ARG A 8 12.30 3.76 -79.76
C ARG A 8 13.08 2.71 -80.55
N LEU A 9 13.50 1.65 -79.85
CA LEU A 9 13.04 0.24 -79.97
C LEU A 9 13.64 -0.65 -78.85
N THR A 10 12.78 -1.40 -78.15
CA THR A 10 13.07 -2.60 -77.30
C THR A 10 13.32 -3.85 -78.19
N PRO A 11 13.59 -5.10 -77.71
CA PRO A 11 13.94 -5.64 -76.38
C PRO A 11 15.16 -6.63 -76.39
N GLN A 12 15.63 -7.14 -75.23
CA GLN A 12 16.36 -8.42 -75.21
C GLN A 12 16.06 -9.26 -73.96
N ASN A 13 15.50 -10.45 -74.22
CA ASN A 13 15.19 -11.51 -73.28
C ASN A 13 16.45 -12.12 -72.66
N ARG A 14 16.47 -12.32 -71.33
CA ARG A 14 17.31 -13.33 -70.68
C ARG A 14 16.46 -14.22 -69.78
N LYS A 15 16.33 -15.47 -70.19
CA LYS A 15 15.83 -16.60 -69.42
C LYS A 15 16.82 -16.90 -68.28
N THR A 16 16.34 -17.09 -67.06
CA THR A 16 17.13 -17.68 -65.97
C THR A 16 16.34 -18.80 -65.30
N SER A 17 17.05 -19.88 -65.05
CA SER A 17 16.59 -21.20 -64.65
C SER A 17 16.09 -21.27 -63.21
N ILE A 18 15.08 -22.11 -62.99
CA ILE A 18 14.48 -22.43 -61.70
C ILE A 18 15.30 -23.54 -61.02
N ALA A 19 15.79 -23.30 -59.81
CA ALA A 19 16.33 -24.33 -58.92
C ALA A 19 15.29 -24.60 -57.81
N ALA A 20 14.90 -25.86 -57.67
CA ALA A 20 13.92 -26.34 -56.69
C ALA A 20 14.57 -26.47 -55.30
N LEU A 21 13.96 -25.85 -54.28
CA LEU A 21 14.35 -25.98 -52.88
C LEU A 21 13.22 -26.66 -52.10
N SER A 22 13.52 -27.80 -51.50
CA SER A 22 12.59 -28.61 -50.70
C SER A 22 12.39 -27.97 -49.32
N ILE A 23 11.16 -27.64 -48.95
CA ILE A 23 10.81 -27.08 -47.63
C ILE A 23 10.24 -28.20 -46.76
N LEU A 24 10.96 -28.53 -45.69
CA LEU A 24 10.55 -29.41 -44.61
C LEU A 24 9.63 -28.61 -43.67
N LEU A 25 8.35 -28.99 -43.54
CA LEU A 25 7.39 -28.33 -42.66
C LEU A 25 7.46 -28.92 -41.24
N SER A 26 8.04 -28.18 -40.29
CA SER A 26 7.99 -28.51 -38.86
C SER A 26 6.81 -27.79 -38.21
N PHE A 27 5.84 -28.55 -37.70
CA PHE A 27 4.74 -28.04 -36.87
C PHE A 27 5.29 -27.62 -35.49
N ILE A 28 5.46 -26.32 -35.28
CA ILE A 28 5.70 -25.73 -33.95
C ILE A 28 4.33 -25.43 -33.34
N ILE A 29 3.93 -26.19 -32.33
CA ILE A 29 2.78 -25.87 -31.48
C ILE A 29 3.23 -24.72 -30.57
N LEU A 30 2.93 -23.49 -30.97
CA LEU A 30 3.13 -22.31 -30.15
C LEU A 30 1.98 -22.26 -29.12
N SER A 31 2.23 -22.81 -27.93
CA SER A 31 1.35 -22.56 -26.78
C SER A 31 1.36 -21.05 -26.52
N ALA A 32 0.27 -20.36 -26.85
CA ALA A 32 0.07 -18.98 -26.45
C ALA A 32 0.02 -18.93 -24.92
N ALA A 33 1.15 -18.60 -24.28
CA ALA A 33 1.15 -18.16 -22.91
C ALA A 33 0.27 -16.92 -22.87
N VAL A 34 -0.92 -17.01 -22.28
CA VAL A 34 -1.72 -15.84 -21.95
C VAL A 34 -0.90 -15.06 -20.93
N PRO A 35 -0.33 -13.89 -21.26
CA PRO A 35 0.32 -13.10 -20.25
C PRO A 35 -0.77 -12.70 -19.25
N HIS A 36 -0.65 -13.18 -18.02
CA HIS A 36 -1.39 -12.63 -16.91
C HIS A 36 -0.85 -11.21 -16.73
N ALA A 37 -1.56 -10.22 -17.25
CA ALA A 37 -1.23 -8.83 -17.04
C ALA A 37 -1.43 -8.55 -15.55
N TRP A 38 -0.33 -8.44 -14.81
CA TRP A 38 -0.36 -7.88 -13.46
C TRP A 38 -0.67 -6.40 -13.62
N THR A 39 -1.86 -5.97 -13.22
CA THR A 39 -2.14 -4.55 -13.06
C THR A 39 -1.32 -4.06 -11.88
N THR A 40 -0.15 -3.48 -12.14
CA THR A 40 0.57 -2.70 -11.12
C THR A 40 -0.23 -1.44 -10.87
N THR A 41 -1.11 -1.46 -9.86
CA THR A 41 -1.74 -0.23 -9.37
C THR A 41 -0.62 0.63 -8.79
N THR A 42 -0.24 1.69 -9.49
CA THR A 42 0.74 2.66 -9.00
C THR A 42 0.06 3.63 -8.06
N THR A 43 0.77 4.09 -7.02
CA THR A 43 0.29 5.20 -6.19
C THR A 43 0.05 6.42 -7.08
N THR A 44 -1.14 7.00 -7.00
CA THR A 44 -1.50 8.22 -7.73
C THR A 44 -1.87 9.32 -6.77
N PHE A 45 -1.57 10.56 -7.16
CA PHE A 45 -1.84 11.77 -6.39
C PHE A 45 -2.90 12.61 -7.09
N SER A 46 -3.69 13.35 -6.32
CA SER A 46 -4.44 14.48 -6.83
C SER A 46 -4.53 15.54 -5.73
N GLY A 47 -4.91 16.75 -6.13
CA GLY A 47 -4.87 17.89 -5.25
C GLY A 47 -5.15 19.17 -6.01
N ARG A 48 -5.73 20.14 -5.32
CA ARG A 48 -5.96 21.47 -5.85
C ARG A 48 -6.04 22.43 -4.68
N ALA A 49 -5.37 23.56 -4.82
CA ALA A 49 -5.50 24.67 -3.89
C ALA A 49 -5.99 25.90 -4.65
N PHE A 50 -6.87 26.67 -4.01
CA PHE A 50 -7.22 27.99 -4.50
C PHE A 50 -7.52 28.94 -3.34
N VAL A 51 -7.25 30.22 -3.53
CA VAL A 51 -7.37 31.18 -2.43
C VAL A 51 -8.75 31.82 -2.35
N LEU A 52 -9.39 32.09 -3.48
CA LEU A 52 -10.73 32.68 -3.48
C LEU A 52 -11.58 32.06 -4.58
N SER A 53 -12.73 31.51 -4.21
CA SER A 53 -13.79 31.13 -5.15
C SER A 53 -15.07 31.87 -4.79
N VAL A 54 -15.65 32.57 -5.75
CA VAL A 54 -16.91 33.31 -5.61
C VAL A 54 -17.91 32.73 -6.59
N THR A 55 -19.00 32.17 -6.09
CA THR A 55 -20.15 31.74 -6.88
C THR A 55 -21.32 32.68 -6.61
N ALA A 56 -21.87 33.31 -7.66
CA ALA A 56 -23.04 34.16 -7.55
C ALA A 56 -24.03 33.91 -8.71
N PRO A 57 -25.36 34.04 -8.50
CA PRO A 57 -26.37 33.64 -9.50
C PRO A 57 -26.22 34.28 -10.88
N VAL A 58 -25.70 35.51 -10.96
CA VAL A 58 -25.58 36.27 -12.21
C VAL A 58 -24.19 36.13 -12.84
N VAL A 59 -23.15 35.93 -12.03
CA VAL A 59 -21.74 35.97 -12.47
C VAL A 59 -21.20 34.56 -12.72
N GLY A 60 -21.85 33.53 -12.18
CA GLY A 60 -21.30 32.18 -12.15
C GLY A 60 -20.18 32.06 -11.11
N THR A 61 -19.27 31.14 -11.33
CA THR A 61 -18.13 30.89 -10.44
C THR A 61 -16.86 31.52 -11.00
N LEU A 62 -16.19 32.34 -10.18
CA LEU A 62 -14.86 32.89 -10.43
C LEU A 62 -13.89 32.33 -9.40
N THR A 63 -12.72 31.85 -9.82
CA THR A 63 -11.69 31.33 -8.92
C THR A 63 -10.35 32.03 -9.16
N PHE A 64 -9.65 32.38 -8.08
CA PHE A 64 -8.40 33.16 -8.10
C PHE A 64 -7.30 32.47 -7.31
N ALA A 65 -6.06 32.67 -7.79
CA ALA A 65 -4.87 31.96 -7.32
C ALA A 65 -5.17 30.46 -7.20
N ASP A 66 -5.51 29.84 -8.33
CA ASP A 66 -5.90 28.44 -8.44
C ASP A 66 -4.76 27.64 -9.05
N THR A 67 -4.26 26.65 -8.32
CA THR A 67 -3.20 25.76 -8.82
C THR A 67 -3.66 24.93 -10.01
N GLY A 68 -4.97 24.74 -10.17
CA GLY A 68 -5.55 23.66 -10.97
C GLY A 68 -5.28 22.30 -10.34
N GLN A 69 -5.77 21.24 -11.00
CA GLN A 69 -5.57 19.86 -10.53
C GLN A 69 -4.12 19.42 -10.66
N LEU A 70 -3.60 18.78 -9.61
CA LEU A 70 -2.34 18.07 -9.63
C LEU A 70 -2.45 16.83 -10.53
N PRO A 71 -1.47 16.56 -11.41
CA PRO A 71 -1.48 15.34 -12.21
C PRO A 71 -1.39 14.05 -11.37
N PRO A 72 -1.95 12.91 -11.84
CA PRO A 72 -1.89 11.62 -11.14
C PRO A 72 -0.49 11.13 -10.77
N GLN A 73 0.53 11.49 -11.56
CA GLN A 73 1.93 11.15 -11.31
C GLN A 73 2.60 12.01 -10.22
N GLY A 74 1.89 12.98 -9.65
CA GLY A 74 2.44 13.94 -8.70
C GLY A 74 3.10 15.14 -9.39
N GLY A 75 4.06 15.75 -8.69
CA GLY A 75 4.68 17.02 -9.09
C GLY A 75 4.28 18.15 -8.15
N GLU A 76 4.47 19.39 -8.59
CA GLU A 76 4.10 20.60 -7.86
C GLU A 76 3.41 21.57 -8.82
N ARG A 77 2.39 22.27 -8.31
CA ARG A 77 1.75 23.40 -8.99
C ARG A 77 1.48 24.50 -7.97
N ASP A 78 1.77 25.73 -8.36
CA ASP A 78 1.47 26.92 -7.58
C ASP A 78 0.66 27.93 -8.40
N ALA A 79 -0.03 28.81 -7.69
CA ALA A 79 -0.61 30.01 -8.26
C ALA A 79 -0.60 31.15 -7.23
N THR A 80 -0.14 32.31 -7.66
CA THR A 80 -0.06 33.51 -6.83
C THR A 80 -0.79 34.68 -7.48
N LEU A 81 -1.31 35.58 -6.65
CA LEU A 81 -1.94 36.82 -7.12
C LEU A 81 -1.74 37.93 -6.09
N LEU A 82 -1.26 39.10 -6.52
CA LEU A 82 -1.02 40.22 -5.61
C LEU A 82 -2.30 40.78 -5.00
N SER A 83 -3.37 40.86 -5.79
CA SER A 83 -4.65 41.37 -5.33
C SER A 83 -5.79 40.89 -6.21
N VAL A 84 -6.96 40.71 -5.61
CA VAL A 84 -8.23 40.47 -6.28
C VAL A 84 -9.27 41.43 -5.74
N SER A 85 -10.13 41.93 -6.62
CA SER A 85 -11.28 42.75 -6.24
C SER A 85 -12.47 42.39 -7.12
N THR A 86 -13.51 41.86 -6.48
CA THR A 86 -14.83 41.58 -7.07
C THR A 86 -15.89 42.35 -6.28
N ALA A 87 -17.15 42.29 -6.71
CA ALA A 87 -18.24 42.88 -5.94
C ALA A 87 -18.48 42.14 -4.61
N GLN A 88 -18.18 40.84 -4.55
CA GLN A 88 -18.46 39.98 -3.41
C GLN A 88 -17.25 39.81 -2.48
N ALA A 89 -16.04 39.96 -2.97
CA ALA A 89 -14.83 39.70 -2.21
C ALA A 89 -13.61 40.48 -2.71
N GLN A 90 -12.75 40.88 -1.78
CA GLN A 90 -11.45 41.50 -2.01
C GLN A 90 -10.39 40.72 -1.24
N GLY A 91 -9.18 40.64 -1.78
CA GLY A 91 -8.06 40.01 -1.08
C GLY A 91 -6.70 40.48 -1.61
N ILE A 92 -5.68 40.41 -0.77
CA ILE A 92 -4.30 40.77 -1.13
C ILE A 92 -3.30 39.68 -0.70
N VAL A 93 -2.25 39.53 -1.51
CA VAL A 93 -1.19 38.52 -1.35
C VAL A 93 -1.77 37.11 -1.23
N LEU A 94 -2.25 36.59 -2.35
CA LEU A 94 -2.83 35.26 -2.46
C LEU A 94 -1.74 34.28 -2.90
N LEU A 95 -1.62 33.17 -2.20
CA LEU A 95 -0.73 32.05 -2.53
C LEU A 95 -1.50 30.74 -2.44
N SER A 96 -1.32 29.89 -3.44
CA SER A 96 -1.78 28.50 -3.42
C SER A 96 -0.68 27.60 -3.94
N VAL A 97 -0.52 26.42 -3.32
CA VAL A 97 0.44 25.40 -3.72
C VAL A 97 -0.21 24.03 -3.53
N THR A 98 0.01 23.12 -4.47
CA THR A 98 -0.32 21.71 -4.33
C THR A 98 0.85 20.88 -4.84
N LYS A 99 1.17 19.78 -4.15
CA LYS A 99 2.28 18.91 -4.49
C LYS A 99 1.98 17.46 -4.15
N GLY A 100 2.62 16.54 -4.86
CA GLY A 100 2.50 15.10 -4.62
C GLY A 100 3.81 14.39 -4.90
N PHE A 101 4.41 13.81 -3.87
CA PHE A 101 5.67 13.07 -3.90
C PHE A 101 5.68 12.00 -2.80
N ASP A 102 6.46 10.94 -2.97
CA ASP A 102 6.80 9.99 -1.90
C ASP A 102 5.63 9.56 -0.98
N GLN A 103 4.53 9.10 -1.60
CA GLN A 103 3.30 8.65 -0.91
C GLN A 103 2.58 9.72 -0.08
N THR A 104 2.80 10.99 -0.40
CA THR A 104 2.17 12.14 0.24
C THR A 104 1.65 13.12 -0.81
N ALA A 105 0.38 13.53 -0.69
CA ALA A 105 -0.19 14.67 -1.39
C ALA A 105 -0.45 15.81 -0.38
N GLU A 106 0.01 17.01 -0.67
CA GLU A 106 -0.11 18.19 0.19
C GLU A 106 -0.66 19.37 -0.60
N SER A 107 -1.53 20.15 0.02
CA SER A 107 -2.06 21.39 -0.55
C SER A 107 -2.15 22.47 0.51
N GLU A 108 -1.93 23.71 0.09
CA GLU A 108 -1.98 24.89 0.94
C GLU A 108 -2.55 26.07 0.15
N ALA A 109 -3.40 26.87 0.79
CA ALA A 109 -3.84 28.15 0.28
C ALA A 109 -3.80 29.20 1.38
N SER A 110 -3.31 30.40 1.08
CA SER A 110 -3.25 31.51 2.03
C SER A 110 -3.53 32.88 1.41
N VAL A 111 -4.06 33.79 2.23
CA VAL A 111 -4.28 35.20 1.90
C VAL A 111 -3.94 36.09 3.10
N ALA A 112 -3.25 37.20 2.86
CA ALA A 112 -2.77 38.10 3.91
C ALA A 112 -3.78 39.16 4.36
N PHE A 113 -4.85 39.40 3.62
CA PHE A 113 -6.03 40.12 4.11
C PHE A 113 -7.18 39.83 3.16
N VAL A 114 -8.36 39.59 3.71
CA VAL A 114 -9.56 39.30 2.93
C VAL A 114 -10.75 40.07 3.47
N SER A 115 -11.61 40.55 2.57
CA SER A 115 -12.91 41.13 2.91
C SER A 115 -13.99 40.54 2.00
N LEU A 116 -15.01 39.93 2.61
CA LEU A 116 -16.18 39.38 1.95
C LEU A 116 -17.37 40.32 2.19
N LEU A 117 -18.22 40.46 1.17
CA LEU A 117 -19.37 41.36 1.14
C LEU A 117 -18.98 42.81 1.54
N PRO A 118 -17.94 43.40 0.91
CA PRO A 118 -17.40 44.68 1.32
C PRO A 118 -18.45 45.80 1.22
N GLY A 119 -18.48 46.66 2.24
CA GLY A 119 -19.42 47.78 2.32
C GLY A 119 -20.86 47.41 2.70
N THR A 120 -21.13 46.13 3.00
CA THR A 120 -22.43 45.70 3.53
C THR A 120 -22.41 45.61 5.07
N PRO A 121 -23.58 45.66 5.75
CA PRO A 121 -23.66 45.43 7.20
C PRO A 121 -23.18 44.04 7.64
N ASN A 122 -23.08 43.08 6.72
CA ASN A 122 -22.71 41.69 6.97
C ASN A 122 -21.31 41.36 6.46
N GLN A 123 -20.45 42.38 6.32
CA GLN A 123 -19.06 42.20 5.92
C GLN A 123 -18.36 41.18 6.83
N VAL A 124 -17.55 40.31 6.21
CA VAL A 124 -16.62 39.42 6.91
C VAL A 124 -15.20 39.83 6.54
N SER A 125 -14.30 39.94 7.50
CA SER A 125 -12.90 40.25 7.23
C SER A 125 -11.96 39.47 8.13
N ALA A 126 -10.74 39.22 7.64
CA ALA A 126 -9.67 38.60 8.41
C ALA A 126 -8.31 39.12 7.93
N ASP A 127 -7.36 39.22 8.86
CA ASP A 127 -5.99 39.70 8.62
C ASP A 127 -5.06 38.59 8.12
N PHE A 128 -5.48 37.33 8.20
CA PHE A 128 -4.77 36.22 7.61
C PHE A 128 -5.71 35.03 7.55
N VAL A 129 -5.71 34.30 6.44
CA VAL A 129 -6.48 33.06 6.30
C VAL A 129 -5.65 32.04 5.55
N ARG A 130 -5.35 30.92 6.19
CA ARG A 130 -4.61 29.79 5.61
C ARG A 130 -5.36 28.50 5.82
N SER A 131 -5.32 27.61 4.84
CA SER A 131 -5.67 26.19 4.96
C SER A 131 -4.50 25.33 4.53
N ASN A 132 -4.41 24.14 5.12
CA ASN A 132 -3.50 23.11 4.65
C ASN A 132 -4.12 21.72 4.78
N THR A 133 -3.74 20.84 3.85
CA THR A 133 -4.12 19.42 3.83
C THR A 133 -2.91 18.56 3.52
N GLU A 134 -2.90 17.36 4.10
CA GLU A 134 -1.96 16.29 3.79
C GLU A 134 -2.75 14.97 3.71
N ALA A 135 -2.54 14.22 2.63
CA ALA A 135 -3.07 12.88 2.43
C ALA A 135 -1.90 11.92 2.19
N THR A 136 -1.82 10.87 3.01
CA THR A 136 -0.80 9.81 2.92
C THR A 136 -1.47 8.45 2.75
N CYS A 137 -0.70 7.38 2.55
CA CYS A 137 -1.26 6.02 2.56
C CYS A 137 -1.82 5.56 3.91
N ASN A 138 -1.56 6.30 5.00
CA ASN A 138 -2.03 5.93 6.35
C ASN A 138 -3.22 6.76 6.82
N GLY A 139 -3.61 7.80 6.08
CA GLY A 139 -4.75 8.65 6.42
C GLY A 139 -4.57 10.08 5.93
N VAL A 140 -5.39 10.97 6.47
CA VAL A 140 -5.42 12.39 6.12
C VAL A 140 -5.34 13.25 7.36
N VAL A 141 -4.72 14.42 7.23
CA VAL A 141 -4.76 15.50 8.22
C VAL A 141 -4.99 16.84 7.51
N GLY A 142 -5.63 17.77 8.20
CA GLY A 142 -5.91 19.08 7.66
C GLY A 142 -6.30 20.09 8.74
N GLY A 143 -6.20 21.36 8.41
CA GLY A 143 -6.51 22.44 9.34
C GLY A 143 -6.47 23.81 8.67
N SER A 144 -6.85 24.82 9.45
CA SER A 144 -6.80 26.21 9.04
C SER A 144 -6.29 27.11 10.16
N GLU A 145 -5.74 28.25 9.75
CA GLU A 145 -5.30 29.34 10.60
C GLU A 145 -5.97 30.62 10.15
N ILE A 146 -6.64 31.32 11.07
CA ILE A 146 -7.37 32.55 10.78
C ILE A 146 -7.03 33.59 11.85
N ALA A 147 -6.53 34.75 11.43
CA ALA A 147 -6.21 35.86 12.32
C ALA A 147 -7.27 36.97 12.25
N ASN A 148 -7.68 37.48 13.42
CA ASN A 148 -8.56 38.63 13.58
C ASN A 148 -9.85 38.56 12.73
N LEU A 149 -10.56 37.43 12.82
CA LEU A 149 -11.83 37.25 12.11
C LEU A 149 -12.91 38.17 12.68
N VAL A 150 -13.48 39.02 11.83
CA VAL A 150 -14.62 39.89 12.15
C VAL A 150 -15.79 39.53 11.24
N VAL A 151 -16.98 39.38 11.83
CA VAL A 151 -18.23 39.09 11.12
C VAL A 151 -19.28 40.12 11.54
N ALA A 152 -19.80 40.89 10.59
CA ALA A 152 -20.79 41.95 10.85
C ALA A 152 -20.35 42.92 11.97
N GLY A 153 -19.06 43.28 11.99
CA GLY A 153 -18.46 44.16 12.99
C GLY A 153 -18.16 43.50 14.35
N GLN A 154 -18.48 42.21 14.54
CA GLN A 154 -18.19 41.47 15.77
C GLN A 154 -16.92 40.62 15.61
N ASN A 155 -16.00 40.71 16.57
CA ASN A 155 -14.82 39.86 16.59
C ASN A 155 -15.20 38.43 16.96
N ILE A 156 -14.79 37.46 16.15
CA ILE A 156 -15.10 36.04 16.32
C ILE A 156 -13.88 35.32 16.87
N VAL A 157 -14.08 34.55 17.94
CA VAL A 157 -13.04 33.65 18.46
C VAL A 157 -12.98 32.39 17.59
N VAL A 158 -11.85 32.19 16.91
CA VAL A 158 -11.58 30.99 16.12
C VAL A 158 -11.07 29.89 17.06
N THR A 159 -11.84 28.81 17.18
CA THR A 159 -11.57 27.74 18.16
C THR A 159 -10.52 26.73 17.70
N GLY A 160 -10.22 26.71 16.39
CA GLY A 160 -9.40 25.67 15.75
C GLY A 160 -10.09 24.32 15.59
N GLN A 161 -11.30 24.13 16.13
CA GLN A 161 -12.08 22.91 15.92
C GLN A 161 -12.58 22.81 14.47
N PRO A 162 -12.69 21.60 13.89
CA PRO A 162 -13.31 21.42 12.60
C PRO A 162 -14.76 21.92 12.57
N ASN A 163 -15.16 22.56 11.47
CA ASN A 163 -16.53 22.91 11.12
C ASN A 163 -17.23 23.86 12.12
N GLN A 164 -16.49 24.81 12.71
CA GLN A 164 -17.08 25.85 13.55
C GLN A 164 -18.03 26.73 12.73
N THR A 165 -19.29 26.85 13.15
CA THR A 165 -20.32 27.56 12.37
C THR A 165 -20.74 28.86 13.04
N ILE A 166 -20.82 29.95 12.28
CA ILE A 166 -21.41 31.23 12.65
C ILE A 166 -22.57 31.51 11.69
N SER A 167 -23.78 31.69 12.22
CA SER A 167 -24.95 31.98 11.40
C SER A 167 -25.60 33.29 11.82
N ILE A 168 -25.96 34.10 10.83
CA ILE A 168 -26.84 35.26 10.99
C ILE A 168 -28.19 34.86 10.38
N PRO A 169 -29.22 34.58 11.21
CA PRO A 169 -30.50 34.06 10.74
C PRO A 169 -31.10 34.90 9.61
N GLY A 170 -31.49 34.23 8.53
CA GLY A 170 -32.08 34.88 7.35
C GLY A 170 -31.11 35.68 6.49
N VAL A 171 -29.79 35.59 6.76
CA VAL A 171 -28.77 36.38 6.04
C VAL A 171 -27.67 35.49 5.48
N LEU A 172 -26.88 34.85 6.35
CA LEU A 172 -25.71 34.07 5.95
C LEU A 172 -25.33 33.00 6.97
N THR A 173 -24.57 32.02 6.51
CA THR A 173 -23.82 31.05 7.31
C THR A 173 -22.35 31.10 6.90
N LEU A 174 -21.47 31.10 7.89
CA LEU A 174 -20.03 31.01 7.74
C LEU A 174 -19.55 29.75 8.47
N VAL A 175 -18.96 28.82 7.73
CA VAL A 175 -18.25 27.67 8.30
C VAL A 175 -16.76 27.99 8.31
N ILE A 176 -16.15 27.85 9.47
CA ILE A 176 -14.73 28.11 9.74
C ILE A 176 -14.05 26.76 9.94
N ASN A 177 -12.86 26.59 9.34
CA ASN A 177 -12.13 25.33 9.35
C ASN A 177 -13.03 24.16 8.88
N GLU A 178 -13.70 24.34 7.75
CA GLU A 178 -14.55 23.29 7.20
C GLU A 178 -13.66 22.15 6.73
N GLN A 179 -13.76 20.99 7.37
CA GLN A 179 -12.99 19.81 7.03
C GLN A 179 -13.91 18.71 6.52
N ILE A 180 -13.65 18.26 5.30
CA ILE A 180 -14.41 17.22 4.61
C ILE A 180 -13.46 16.06 4.32
N ASN A 181 -13.62 14.95 5.04
CA ASN A 181 -12.90 13.72 4.77
C ASN A 181 -13.74 12.84 3.83
N SER A 182 -13.23 12.64 2.61
CA SER A 182 -13.86 11.83 1.54
C SER A 182 -13.10 10.54 1.25
N SER A 183 -12.28 10.08 2.19
CA SER A 183 -11.50 8.84 2.06
C SER A 183 -12.41 7.63 1.83
N SER A 184 -12.14 6.88 0.76
CA SER A 184 -12.88 5.67 0.41
C SER A 184 -12.09 4.81 -0.59
N GLY A 185 -12.35 3.50 -0.64
CA GLY A 185 -11.89 2.65 -1.75
C GLY A 185 -10.36 2.56 -1.95
N GLY A 186 -9.55 2.77 -0.91
CA GLY A 186 -8.07 2.81 -1.03
C GLY A 186 -7.51 4.19 -1.36
N THR A 187 -8.38 5.20 -1.48
CA THR A 187 -8.03 6.61 -1.60
C THR A 187 -8.23 7.31 -0.26
N ASN A 188 -7.18 7.98 0.22
CA ASN A 188 -7.26 8.91 1.34
C ASN A 188 -7.44 10.31 0.76
N SER A 189 -8.48 11.03 1.18
CA SER A 189 -8.89 12.30 0.56
C SER A 189 -9.46 13.26 1.59
N ILE A 190 -9.00 14.51 1.55
CA ILE A 190 -9.45 15.57 2.44
C ILE A 190 -9.53 16.92 1.70
N THR A 191 -10.56 17.69 2.01
CA THR A 191 -10.67 19.10 1.66
C THR A 191 -10.77 19.93 2.93
N VAL A 192 -10.03 21.04 2.98
CA VAL A 192 -10.18 22.06 4.01
C VAL A 192 -10.45 23.42 3.36
N ASN A 193 -11.60 24.01 3.71
CA ASN A 193 -11.89 25.40 3.43
C ASN A 193 -11.69 26.20 4.72
N ALA A 194 -10.78 27.18 4.72
CA ALA A 194 -10.55 27.97 5.92
C ALA A 194 -11.79 28.79 6.30
N LEU A 195 -12.44 29.41 5.30
CA LEU A 195 -13.74 30.06 5.43
C LEU A 195 -14.65 29.63 4.27
N HIS A 196 -15.88 29.23 4.59
CA HIS A 196 -16.92 28.91 3.62
C HIS A 196 -18.19 29.70 3.98
N LEU A 197 -18.45 30.77 3.23
CA LEU A 197 -19.58 31.65 3.39
C LEU A 197 -20.70 31.27 2.40
N THR A 198 -21.92 31.12 2.89
CA THR A 198 -23.13 31.00 2.07
C THR A 198 -24.16 32.03 2.50
N THR A 199 -24.80 32.72 1.55
CA THR A 199 -25.88 33.68 1.82
C THR A 199 -27.22 33.15 1.36
N VAL A 200 -28.31 33.65 1.96
CA VAL A 200 -29.68 33.30 1.53
C VAL A 200 -29.98 33.72 0.08
N GLY A 201 -29.22 34.68 -0.45
CA GLY A 201 -29.32 35.13 -1.85
C GLY A 201 -28.59 34.21 -2.84
N GLY A 202 -28.06 33.07 -2.39
CA GLY A 202 -27.35 32.10 -3.23
C GLY A 202 -25.92 32.52 -3.61
N THR A 203 -25.33 33.48 -2.89
CA THR A 203 -23.89 33.75 -3.02
C THR A 203 -23.12 32.80 -2.13
N GLU A 204 -22.08 32.18 -2.68
CA GLU A 204 -21.14 31.32 -1.98
C GLU A 204 -19.74 31.89 -2.18
N VAL A 205 -18.97 32.01 -1.09
CA VAL A 205 -17.57 32.42 -1.14
C VAL A 205 -16.73 31.47 -0.31
N ILE A 206 -15.73 30.87 -0.94
CA ILE A 206 -14.75 30.00 -0.29
C ILE A 206 -13.40 30.74 -0.28
N VAL A 207 -12.79 30.83 0.89
CA VAL A 207 -11.48 31.44 1.10
C VAL A 207 -10.49 30.38 1.58
N SER A 208 -9.33 30.35 0.93
CA SER A 208 -8.23 29.43 1.18
C SER A 208 -8.73 27.99 1.24
N SER A 209 -8.99 27.39 0.08
CA SER A 209 -9.31 25.97 -0.07
C SER A 209 -8.05 25.19 -0.39
N ALA A 210 -7.83 24.09 0.34
CA ALA A 210 -6.80 23.10 0.07
C ALA A 210 -7.45 21.71 -0.03
N HIS A 211 -7.20 21.00 -1.13
CA HIS A 211 -7.62 19.62 -1.33
C HIS A 211 -6.41 18.74 -1.60
N SER A 212 -6.32 17.59 -0.95
CA SER A 212 -5.29 16.58 -1.19
C SER A 212 -5.92 15.19 -1.20
N ASP A 213 -5.53 14.38 -2.17
CA ASP A 213 -5.87 12.97 -2.19
C ASP A 213 -4.73 12.10 -2.74
N ILE A 214 -4.71 10.86 -2.25
CA ILE A 214 -3.77 9.85 -2.68
C ILE A 214 -4.49 8.51 -2.77
N THR A 215 -4.35 7.85 -3.91
CA THR A 215 -4.79 6.46 -4.08
C THR A 215 -3.57 5.57 -4.01
N CYS A 216 -3.49 4.75 -2.97
CA CYS A 216 -2.30 3.95 -2.71
C CYS A 216 -2.35 2.63 -3.45
N ALA A 217 -1.21 2.25 -4.02
CA ALA A 217 -1.01 0.88 -4.46
C ALA A 217 -1.30 -0.08 -3.30
N PRO A 218 -2.00 -1.20 -3.54
CA PRO A 218 -2.00 -2.26 -2.55
C PRO A 218 -0.56 -2.68 -2.27
N PRO A 219 -0.21 -3.03 -1.02
CA PRO A 219 1.13 -3.51 -0.72
C PRO A 219 1.46 -4.67 -1.67
N PRO A 220 2.71 -4.77 -2.16
CA PRO A 220 3.09 -5.92 -2.98
C PRO A 220 2.78 -7.20 -2.18
N PRO A 221 2.29 -8.27 -2.84
CA PRO A 221 2.13 -9.55 -2.18
C PRO A 221 3.43 -9.92 -1.47
N PRO A 222 3.39 -10.47 -0.24
CA PRO A 222 4.58 -11.05 0.36
C PRO A 222 5.23 -11.99 -0.67
N PRO A 223 6.57 -11.99 -0.81
CA PRO A 223 7.23 -12.96 -1.67
C PRO A 223 6.74 -14.36 -1.28
N HIS A 224 6.21 -15.13 -2.22
CA HIS A 224 5.94 -16.55 -2.00
C HIS A 224 7.30 -17.26 -1.84
N VAL A 225 7.84 -17.25 -0.62
CA VAL A 225 9.00 -18.06 -0.28
C VAL A 225 8.51 -19.47 -0.06
N GLN A 226 8.73 -20.34 -1.04
CA GLN A 226 8.50 -21.78 -0.89
C GLN A 226 9.28 -22.25 0.35
N LYS A 227 8.55 -22.79 1.33
CA LYS A 227 9.08 -23.37 2.57
C LYS A 227 8.26 -24.60 2.91
N ASP A 228 8.88 -25.56 3.57
CA ASP A 228 8.20 -26.71 4.16
C ASP A 228 9.08 -27.21 5.30
N PHE A 229 8.77 -26.81 6.52
CA PHE A 229 9.50 -27.25 7.70
C PHE A 229 8.58 -27.43 8.90
N MET A 230 9.00 -28.25 9.86
CA MET A 230 8.34 -28.44 11.13
C MET A 230 9.16 -27.89 12.29
N THR A 231 8.47 -27.47 13.33
CA THR A 231 9.02 -27.19 14.67
C THR A 231 8.25 -27.99 15.69
N GLY A 232 8.93 -28.56 16.67
CA GLY A 232 8.24 -29.28 17.73
C GLY A 232 9.03 -29.33 19.02
N GLY A 233 8.31 -29.35 20.14
CA GLY A 233 8.89 -29.54 21.46
C GLY A 233 7.86 -30.12 22.40
N GLY A 234 8.26 -31.10 23.20
CA GLY A 234 7.32 -31.83 24.04
C GLY A 234 7.89 -33.14 24.58
N TYR A 235 6.98 -34.03 24.96
CA TYR A 235 7.33 -35.39 25.35
C TYR A 235 6.21 -36.37 25.01
N ILE A 236 6.62 -37.60 24.74
CA ILE A 236 5.76 -38.79 24.72
C ILE A 236 6.02 -39.60 26.00
N LEU A 237 5.12 -40.53 26.32
CA LEU A 237 5.35 -41.52 27.37
C LEU A 237 5.92 -42.79 26.76
N ASN A 238 7.14 -43.15 27.13
CA ASN A 238 7.79 -44.41 26.76
C ASN A 238 7.87 -45.30 28.01
N ASN A 239 7.17 -46.44 28.01
CA ASN A 239 7.03 -47.31 29.19
C ASN A 239 6.64 -46.56 30.49
N GLY A 240 5.77 -45.56 30.36
CA GLY A 240 5.32 -44.73 31.48
C GLY A 240 6.30 -43.64 31.93
N GLN A 241 7.49 -43.54 31.34
CA GLN A 241 8.49 -42.51 31.60
C GLN A 241 8.49 -41.44 30.51
N HIS A 242 8.98 -40.24 30.82
CA HIS A 242 9.03 -39.15 29.86
C HIS A 242 10.16 -39.36 28.83
N ALA A 243 9.80 -39.20 27.56
CA ALA A 243 10.74 -39.12 26.45
C ALA A 243 10.60 -37.74 25.80
N ASN A 244 11.45 -36.81 26.23
CA ASN A 244 11.43 -35.41 25.82
C ASN A 244 12.12 -35.22 24.49
N PHE A 245 11.60 -34.31 23.67
CA PHE A 245 12.20 -33.92 22.41
C PHE A 245 12.08 -32.42 22.17
N GLY A 246 12.99 -31.90 21.35
CA GLY A 246 12.91 -30.58 20.75
C GLY A 246 13.56 -30.62 19.37
N PHE A 247 12.87 -30.14 18.34
CA PHE A 247 13.39 -30.14 16.98
C PHE A 247 12.92 -28.95 16.15
N VAL A 248 13.71 -28.72 15.11
CA VAL A 248 13.36 -27.93 13.94
C VAL A 248 13.90 -28.69 12.73
N ALA A 249 13.10 -28.89 11.68
CA ALA A 249 13.51 -29.72 10.54
C ALA A 249 12.78 -29.33 9.25
N GLY A 250 13.50 -29.16 8.14
CA GLY A 250 12.93 -29.07 6.80
C GLY A 250 13.49 -27.95 5.93
N PHE A 251 12.81 -27.64 4.84
CA PHE A 251 13.17 -26.60 3.87
C PHE A 251 12.79 -25.22 4.40
N LYS A 252 13.79 -24.49 4.91
CA LYS A 252 13.63 -23.09 5.34
C LYS A 252 13.35 -22.17 4.15
N PRO A 253 12.76 -20.98 4.37
CA PRO A 253 12.46 -20.03 3.30
C PRO A 253 13.63 -19.85 2.32
N GLY A 254 13.41 -20.18 1.05
CA GLY A 254 14.40 -20.01 -0.02
C GLY A 254 15.55 -21.04 -0.02
N ARG A 255 15.45 -22.14 0.74
CA ARG A 255 16.47 -23.21 0.78
C ARG A 255 16.03 -24.42 -0.04
N THR A 256 16.97 -25.00 -0.79
CA THR A 256 16.78 -26.21 -1.62
C THR A 256 17.26 -27.49 -0.95
N SER A 257 17.84 -27.39 0.25
CA SER A 257 18.25 -28.53 1.07
C SER A 257 17.63 -28.39 2.46
N PRO A 258 17.20 -29.50 3.09
CA PRO A 258 16.66 -29.45 4.43
C PRO A 258 17.77 -29.13 5.44
N ASP A 259 17.39 -28.42 6.50
CA ASP A 259 18.27 -28.07 7.61
C ASP A 259 17.49 -28.14 8.93
N GLY A 260 18.22 -28.29 10.03
CA GLY A 260 17.61 -28.41 11.34
C GLY A 260 18.39 -29.23 12.35
N GLN A 261 17.80 -29.36 13.54
CA GLN A 261 18.39 -30.05 14.68
C GLN A 261 17.31 -30.83 15.43
N LEU A 262 17.75 -31.93 16.06
CA LEU A 262 16.98 -32.71 17.01
C LEU A 262 17.75 -32.78 18.34
N THR A 263 17.02 -32.63 19.44
CA THR A 263 17.45 -33.05 20.77
C THR A 263 16.41 -34.00 21.35
N TYR A 264 16.87 -35.06 22.00
CA TYR A 264 16.00 -36.07 22.62
C TYR A 264 16.62 -36.60 23.91
N LEU A 265 15.78 -36.83 24.92
CA LEU A 265 16.14 -37.43 26.20
C LEU A 265 15.05 -38.41 26.62
N ASP A 266 15.38 -39.68 26.71
CA ASP A 266 14.52 -40.68 27.34
C ASP A 266 14.89 -40.82 28.83
N HIS A 267 13.96 -40.47 29.72
CA HIS A 267 14.19 -40.54 31.16
C HIS A 267 14.19 -41.96 31.73
N GLY A 268 13.59 -42.93 31.04
CA GLY A 268 13.56 -44.33 31.49
C GLY A 268 14.91 -45.03 31.33
N THR A 269 15.62 -44.70 30.25
CA THR A 269 16.94 -45.26 29.91
C THR A 269 18.10 -44.31 30.19
N GLY A 270 17.82 -43.00 30.34
CA GLY A 270 18.82 -41.94 30.41
C GLY A 270 19.46 -41.60 29.05
N MET A 271 18.99 -42.19 27.95
CA MET A 271 19.58 -42.01 26.62
C MET A 271 19.37 -40.58 26.11
N LYS A 272 20.46 -39.95 25.67
CA LYS A 272 20.47 -38.61 25.06
C LYS A 272 20.83 -38.71 23.59
N VAL A 273 20.11 -37.99 22.74
CA VAL A 273 20.39 -37.90 21.31
C VAL A 273 20.48 -36.43 20.91
N LYS A 274 21.51 -36.09 20.14
CA LYS A 274 21.60 -34.84 19.38
C LYS A 274 21.73 -35.19 17.91
N GLY A 275 20.83 -34.68 17.08
CA GLY A 275 20.79 -34.99 15.65
C GLY A 275 20.90 -33.74 14.79
N THR A 276 21.56 -33.87 13.64
CA THR A 276 21.57 -32.85 12.57
C THR A 276 20.70 -33.33 11.44
N VAL A 277 19.74 -32.51 11.01
CA VAL A 277 18.80 -32.87 9.95
C VAL A 277 19.47 -32.73 8.59
N THR A 278 19.51 -33.82 7.83
CA THR A 278 20.01 -33.84 6.44
C THR A 278 19.00 -34.43 5.46
N SER A 279 17.91 -35.03 5.96
CA SER A 279 16.79 -35.52 5.17
C SER A 279 15.46 -35.02 5.72
N TYR A 280 14.51 -34.75 4.83
CA TYR A 280 13.16 -34.32 5.16
C TYR A 280 12.21 -34.66 4.02
N SER A 281 11.09 -35.32 4.32
CA SER A 281 10.06 -35.68 3.37
C SER A 281 8.71 -35.86 4.06
N GLY A 282 7.64 -35.98 3.28
CA GLY A 282 6.30 -36.28 3.78
C GLY A 282 5.22 -35.51 3.04
N SER A 283 3.99 -35.67 3.47
CA SER A 283 2.80 -35.08 2.85
C SER A 283 1.70 -34.86 3.89
N GLY A 284 0.68 -34.07 3.53
CA GLY A 284 -0.35 -33.65 4.48
C GLY A 284 0.27 -32.94 5.68
N SER A 285 -0.15 -33.30 6.88
CA SER A 285 0.40 -32.76 8.14
C SER A 285 1.54 -33.58 8.76
N THR A 286 2.02 -34.63 8.06
CA THR A 286 3.06 -35.54 8.55
C THR A 286 4.37 -35.33 7.80
N ARG A 287 5.49 -35.31 8.53
CA ARG A 287 6.83 -35.31 7.96
C ARG A 287 7.73 -36.29 8.65
N THR A 288 8.64 -36.86 7.87
CA THR A 288 9.75 -37.69 8.34
C THR A 288 11.05 -36.95 8.06
N PHE A 289 11.91 -36.85 9.07
CA PHE A 289 13.21 -36.21 8.95
C PHE A 289 14.27 -36.98 9.74
N GLY A 290 15.51 -36.88 9.31
CA GLY A 290 16.60 -37.65 9.90
C GLY A 290 17.96 -37.14 9.51
N GLY A 291 18.98 -37.84 10.00
CA GLY A 291 20.37 -37.56 9.70
C GLY A 291 21.32 -38.15 10.75
N PRO A 292 22.61 -37.74 10.71
CA PRO A 292 23.59 -38.17 11.70
C PRO A 292 23.23 -37.72 13.12
N ALA A 293 23.56 -38.55 14.10
CA ALA A 293 23.32 -38.30 15.51
C ALA A 293 24.51 -38.67 16.40
N GLU A 294 24.61 -37.94 17.51
CA GLU A 294 25.37 -38.30 18.69
C GLU A 294 24.42 -38.95 19.72
N VAL A 295 24.74 -40.18 20.15
CA VAL A 295 24.00 -40.91 21.18
C VAL A 295 24.88 -41.02 22.42
N ASN A 296 24.44 -40.44 23.54
CA ASN A 296 25.22 -40.33 24.78
C ASN A 296 26.63 -39.74 24.58
N GLY A 297 26.78 -38.86 23.58
CA GLY A 297 28.06 -38.23 23.22
C GLY A 297 28.94 -39.03 22.26
N ALA A 298 28.54 -40.25 21.87
CA ALA A 298 29.21 -41.03 20.84
C ALA A 298 28.61 -40.75 19.46
N THR A 299 29.45 -40.47 18.46
CA THR A 299 29.05 -40.30 17.06
C THR A 299 28.90 -41.65 16.35
N GLY A 300 28.30 -41.64 15.15
CA GLY A 300 28.22 -42.82 14.28
C GLY A 300 26.85 -43.50 14.21
N CYS A 301 25.83 -42.91 14.83
CA CYS A 301 24.44 -43.34 14.68
C CYS A 301 23.70 -42.39 13.74
N ASN A 302 22.61 -42.86 13.14
CA ASN A 302 21.61 -42.02 12.51
C ASN A 302 20.29 -42.09 13.27
N PHE A 303 19.54 -40.99 13.21
CA PHE A 303 18.18 -40.92 13.73
C PHE A 303 17.18 -40.75 12.59
N SER A 304 15.96 -41.22 12.81
CA SER A 304 14.80 -40.90 11.99
C SER A 304 13.64 -40.54 12.91
N VAL A 305 12.98 -39.42 12.63
CA VAL A 305 11.78 -38.96 13.33
C VAL A 305 10.64 -38.83 12.34
N THR A 306 9.46 -39.33 12.72
CA THR A 306 8.19 -39.00 12.08
C THR A 306 7.36 -38.17 13.05
N ALA A 307 6.95 -36.98 12.59
CA ALA A 307 6.16 -36.02 13.35
C ALA A 307 4.89 -35.66 12.58
N THR A 308 3.76 -35.57 13.28
CA THR A 308 2.48 -35.16 12.70
C THR A 308 1.88 -34.02 13.52
N ASP A 309 1.55 -32.93 12.84
CA ASP A 309 0.77 -31.81 13.37
C ASP A 309 -0.72 -32.11 13.18
N ASN A 310 -1.40 -32.49 14.25
CA ASN A 310 -2.83 -32.79 14.21
C ASN A 310 -3.67 -31.63 14.75
N GLY A 311 -3.09 -30.44 14.90
CA GLY A 311 -3.73 -29.17 15.25
C GLY A 311 -3.55 -28.74 16.70
N GLU A 312 -3.87 -27.47 16.97
CA GLU A 312 -3.60 -26.84 18.26
C GLU A 312 -4.79 -26.88 19.24
N PRO A 313 -4.55 -27.06 20.55
CA PRO A 313 -3.27 -27.37 21.18
C PRO A 313 -2.81 -28.81 20.88
N GLY A 314 -1.49 -29.02 20.70
CA GLY A 314 -0.92 -30.29 20.25
C GLY A 314 -0.97 -31.46 21.24
N LYS A 315 -1.07 -31.18 22.55
CA LYS A 315 -1.18 -32.23 23.59
C LYS A 315 -2.40 -33.12 23.34
N GLY A 316 -2.19 -34.44 23.31
CA GLY A 316 -3.24 -35.43 23.06
C GLY A 316 -3.64 -35.57 21.58
N ARG A 317 -2.97 -34.87 20.66
CA ARG A 317 -3.30 -34.85 19.22
C ARG A 317 -2.09 -35.12 18.34
N ASP A 318 -1.04 -34.33 18.52
CA ASP A 318 0.19 -34.46 17.73
C ASP A 318 0.88 -35.78 18.05
N THR A 319 1.58 -36.33 17.08
CA THR A 319 2.31 -37.60 17.25
C THR A 319 3.78 -37.42 16.94
N PHE A 320 4.61 -38.11 17.73
CA PHE A 320 6.05 -38.15 17.57
C PHE A 320 6.51 -39.60 17.63
N SER A 321 7.38 -39.99 16.70
CA SER A 321 8.05 -41.29 16.65
C SER A 321 9.52 -41.07 16.33
N ILE A 322 10.41 -41.77 17.03
CA ILE A 322 11.86 -41.75 16.80
C ILE A 322 12.41 -43.17 16.71
N SER A 323 13.36 -43.38 15.80
CA SER A 323 14.23 -44.56 15.76
C SER A 323 15.70 -44.16 15.68
N ILE A 324 16.56 -44.98 16.30
CA ILE A 324 18.02 -44.87 16.27
C ILE A 324 18.58 -46.19 15.74
N ASP A 325 19.38 -46.13 14.69
CA ASP A 325 19.80 -47.32 13.94
C ASP A 325 20.84 -48.18 14.68
N CYS A 326 21.83 -47.55 15.30
CA CYS A 326 23.01 -48.20 15.85
C CYS A 326 22.73 -49.07 17.07
N ASN A 327 21.61 -48.84 17.77
CA ASN A 327 21.20 -49.59 18.95
C ASN A 327 19.76 -50.14 18.85
N GLY A 328 19.09 -49.96 17.71
CA GLY A 328 17.71 -50.40 17.49
C GLY A 328 16.67 -49.72 18.37
N TYR A 329 17.01 -48.62 19.03
CA TYR A 329 16.09 -47.92 19.92
C TYR A 329 14.91 -47.35 19.15
N THR A 330 13.70 -47.50 19.69
CA THR A 330 12.50 -46.87 19.16
C THR A 330 11.63 -46.35 20.29
N ALA A 331 10.96 -45.23 20.05
CA ALA A 331 9.91 -44.71 20.92
C ALA A 331 8.88 -43.95 20.07
N SER A 332 7.60 -44.13 20.35
CA SER A 332 6.53 -43.44 19.64
C SER A 332 5.33 -43.18 20.54
N GLY A 333 4.55 -42.16 20.21
CA GLY A 333 3.31 -41.88 20.90
C GLY A 333 2.67 -40.55 20.51
N THR A 334 1.45 -40.37 21.00
CA THR A 334 0.78 -39.07 21.05
C THR A 334 1.41 -38.21 22.15
N LEU A 335 1.52 -36.90 21.93
CA LEU A 335 2.15 -36.00 22.89
C LEU A 335 1.37 -35.98 24.21
N ALA A 336 2.04 -36.37 25.30
CA ALA A 336 1.53 -36.20 26.65
C ALA A 336 1.71 -34.75 27.15
N GLY A 337 2.61 -34.00 26.51
CA GLY A 337 2.70 -32.54 26.58
C GLY A 337 3.58 -31.96 25.47
N GLY A 338 3.35 -30.69 25.13
CA GLY A 338 4.06 -30.00 24.05
C GLY A 338 3.21 -29.73 22.82
N ASN A 339 3.86 -29.34 21.72
CA ASN A 339 3.23 -29.01 20.44
C ASN A 339 4.21 -29.26 19.27
N ILE A 340 3.67 -29.70 18.15
CA ILE A 340 4.33 -29.78 16.84
C ILE A 340 3.57 -28.84 15.90
N LYS A 341 4.31 -28.15 15.01
CA LYS A 341 3.73 -27.22 14.06
C LYS A 341 4.38 -27.37 12.69
N LEU A 342 3.57 -27.54 11.65
CA LEU A 342 3.99 -27.53 10.26
C LEU A 342 3.94 -26.10 9.67
N HIS A 343 4.95 -25.74 8.88
CA HIS A 343 5.08 -24.45 8.22
C HIS A 343 5.29 -24.65 6.72
N THR A 344 4.23 -24.47 5.94
CA THR A 344 4.24 -24.51 4.46
C THR A 344 3.93 -23.14 3.84
#